data_AF-A0A3D8UMW0-F1
#
_entry.id   AF-A0A3D8UMW0-F1
#
_cell.length_a   1.000
_cell.length_b   1.000
_cell.length_c   1.000
_cell.angle_alpha   90.00
_cell.angle_beta   90.00
_cell.angle_gamma   90.00
#
_symmetry.space_group_name_H-M   'P 1'
#
loop_
_entity.id
_entity.type
_entity.pdbx_description
1 polymer ?
#
loop_
_entity_poly.entity_id
_entity_poly.type
_entity_poly.pdbx_seq_one_letter_code
_entity_poly.pdbx_strand_id
1 'polypeptide(L)'
;MFKFFTDKRWHLWSIGGTILILAATWYQVQLDVRINEWFGEFYDTLQKALAEPGAVTEKEFIAYLFTFAKIAAVYILVVIFSDYFTSHWTFRWRTAMADFYHDKWNFASSIEGASQRVQEDTLKFARIMEGLGAELLRSVMTLIAFTPILWGLSKSITVLPWIGEVNHALVWVAIISALGGTFILAAVGIKLPGIEYDIQKEEAAYRKELVLGEDFKENAQPMRIDSLYGGVRKIHYKMYFHYLYFNAVKWSYLQGMVIVPYLALAPTIVTGAITLGFVQQIIRAFGRVETSLQYLVRSWPIIVELISVWKRLNEFENKLKLNTENISKEKI
;
A
#
# COMPACT_ATOMS: atom_id res chain seq x y z
N MET A 1 -0.98 22.86 0.70
CA MET A 1 -1.12 21.42 0.39
C MET A 1 -1.74 21.18 -0.97
N PHE A 2 -2.97 21.67 -1.25
CA PHE A 2 -3.69 21.34 -2.50
C PHE A 2 -3.54 22.37 -3.64
N LYS A 3 -2.49 23.20 -3.60
CA LYS A 3 -2.26 24.25 -4.63
C LYS A 3 -2.04 23.67 -6.02
N PHE A 4 -1.45 22.49 -6.11
CA PHE A 4 -1.28 21.76 -7.37
C PHE A 4 -2.59 21.47 -8.12
N PHE A 5 -3.68 21.23 -7.39
CA PHE A 5 -5.00 20.95 -7.98
C PHE A 5 -5.85 22.20 -8.19
N THR A 6 -5.53 23.29 -7.50
CA THR A 6 -6.38 24.50 -7.47
C THR A 6 -5.82 25.64 -8.32
N ASP A 7 -4.50 25.74 -8.48
CA ASP A 7 -3.86 26.77 -9.28
C ASP A 7 -3.85 26.39 -10.78
N LYS A 8 -4.38 27.29 -11.61
CA LYS A 8 -4.51 27.11 -13.07
C LYS A 8 -3.16 26.79 -13.74
N ARG A 9 -2.05 27.30 -13.21
CA ARG A 9 -0.69 27.02 -13.74
C ARG A 9 -0.37 25.53 -13.75
N TRP A 10 -0.95 24.77 -12.83
CA TRP A 10 -0.67 23.35 -12.65
C TRP A 10 -1.75 22.42 -13.21
N HIS A 11 -2.89 22.94 -13.72
CA HIS A 11 -4.03 22.12 -14.16
C HIS A 11 -3.70 21.06 -15.20
N LEU A 12 -2.84 21.39 -16.17
CA LEU A 12 -2.39 20.42 -17.18
C LEU A 12 -1.66 19.23 -16.54
N TRP A 13 -0.79 19.51 -15.56
CA TRP A 13 -0.05 18.47 -14.85
C TRP A 13 -0.91 17.73 -13.85
N SER A 14 -1.75 18.44 -13.09
CA SER A 14 -2.61 17.81 -12.09
C SER A 14 -3.68 16.96 -12.75
N ILE A 15 -4.56 17.54 -13.56
CA ILE A 15 -5.68 16.82 -14.19
C ILE A 15 -5.17 15.87 -15.27
N GLY A 16 -4.40 16.38 -16.24
CA GLY A 16 -3.90 15.59 -17.36
C GLY A 16 -2.95 14.48 -16.91
N GLY A 17 -2.07 14.78 -15.95
CA GLY A 17 -1.18 13.78 -15.37
C GLY A 17 -1.92 12.73 -14.55
N THR A 18 -2.92 13.11 -13.75
CA THR A 18 -3.75 12.12 -13.04
C THR A 18 -4.50 11.21 -14.02
N ILE A 19 -5.06 11.76 -15.11
CA ILE A 19 -5.72 10.95 -16.16
C ILE A 19 -4.73 9.97 -16.81
N LEU A 20 -3.50 10.40 -17.10
CA LEU A 20 -2.49 9.53 -17.68
C LEU A 20 -2.11 8.39 -16.71
N ILE A 21 -1.92 8.70 -15.42
CA ILE A 21 -1.62 7.70 -14.38
C ILE A 21 -2.79 6.71 -14.23
N LEU A 22 -4.03 7.21 -14.25
CA LEU A 22 -5.25 6.40 -14.24
C LEU A 22 -5.30 5.43 -15.44
N ALA A 23 -5.04 5.93 -16.63
CA ALA A 23 -5.04 5.12 -17.85
C ALA A 23 -3.92 4.07 -17.85
N ALA A 24 -2.72 4.44 -17.40
CA ALA A 24 -1.59 3.53 -17.28
C ALA A 24 -1.87 2.42 -16.26
N THR A 25 -2.43 2.78 -15.10
CA THR A 25 -2.80 1.81 -14.04
C THR A 25 -3.89 0.85 -14.53
N TRP A 26 -4.91 1.38 -15.20
CA TRP A 26 -5.94 0.54 -15.83
C TRP A 26 -5.34 -0.44 -16.84
N TYR A 27 -4.44 0.04 -17.71
CA TYR A 27 -3.81 -0.81 -18.72
C TYR A 27 -2.93 -1.91 -18.09
N GLN A 28 -2.20 -1.59 -17.01
CA GLN A 28 -1.44 -2.59 -16.25
C GLN A 28 -2.37 -3.66 -15.66
N VAL A 29 -3.54 -3.30 -15.13
CA VAL A 29 -4.54 -4.28 -14.65
C VAL A 29 -5.05 -5.15 -15.80
N GLN A 30 -5.25 -4.63 -17.01
CA GLN A 30 -5.62 -5.44 -18.17
C GLN A 30 -4.50 -6.41 -18.57
N LEU A 31 -3.24 -6.01 -18.46
CA LEU A 31 -2.11 -6.91 -18.67
C LEU A 31 -2.07 -8.01 -17.61
N ASP A 32 -2.38 -7.70 -16.34
CA ASP A 32 -2.51 -8.70 -15.29
C ASP A 32 -3.61 -9.75 -15.60
N VAL A 33 -4.74 -9.31 -16.17
CA VAL A 33 -5.82 -10.21 -16.65
C VAL A 33 -5.31 -11.14 -17.75
N ARG A 34 -4.63 -10.60 -18.77
CA ARG A 34 -4.05 -11.41 -19.85
C ARG A 34 -3.00 -12.40 -19.34
N ILE A 35 -2.18 -11.99 -18.38
CA ILE A 35 -1.23 -12.88 -17.71
C ILE A 35 -1.98 -14.00 -16.98
N ASN A 36 -3.14 -13.71 -16.37
CA ASN A 36 -3.96 -14.73 -15.74
C ASN A 36 -4.47 -15.78 -16.72
N GLU A 37 -5.04 -15.33 -17.84
CA GLU A 37 -5.50 -16.21 -18.91
C GLU A 37 -4.35 -17.09 -19.42
N TRP A 38 -3.20 -16.47 -19.70
CA TRP A 38 -1.98 -17.16 -20.15
C TRP A 38 -1.53 -18.25 -19.17
N PHE A 39 -1.57 -17.99 -17.86
CA PHE A 39 -1.20 -19.01 -16.88
C PHE A 39 -2.12 -20.24 -16.95
N GLY A 40 -3.40 -20.07 -17.24
CA GLY A 40 -4.28 -21.22 -17.44
C GLY A 40 -3.85 -22.07 -18.63
N GLU A 41 -3.70 -21.45 -19.79
CA GLU A 41 -3.27 -22.15 -21.02
C GLU A 41 -1.90 -22.82 -20.85
N PHE A 42 -0.97 -22.12 -20.18
CA PHE A 42 0.37 -22.64 -19.91
C PHE A 42 0.32 -23.89 -19.04
N TYR A 43 -0.43 -23.88 -17.94
CA TYR A 43 -0.49 -25.02 -17.03
C TYR A 43 -1.24 -26.21 -17.62
N ASP A 44 -2.27 -25.99 -18.45
CA ASP A 44 -2.91 -27.08 -19.21
C ASP A 44 -1.95 -27.69 -20.23
N THR A 45 -1.19 -26.86 -20.94
CA THR A 45 -0.17 -27.31 -21.89
C THR A 45 0.96 -28.06 -21.18
N LEU A 46 1.42 -27.56 -20.04
CA LEU A 46 2.44 -28.21 -19.22
C LEU A 46 1.96 -29.56 -18.69
N GLN A 47 0.72 -29.64 -18.19
CA GLN A 47 0.13 -30.90 -17.75
C GLN A 47 0.09 -31.92 -18.90
N LYS A 48 -0.34 -31.49 -20.09
CA LYS A 48 -0.38 -32.33 -21.30
C LYS A 48 1.01 -32.84 -21.68
N ALA A 49 2.01 -31.96 -21.70
CA ALA A 49 3.39 -32.30 -22.04
C ALA A 49 4.02 -33.31 -21.07
N LEU A 50 3.67 -33.23 -19.77
CA LEU A 50 4.16 -34.14 -18.74
C LEU A 50 3.41 -35.48 -18.70
N ALA A 51 2.15 -35.50 -19.12
CA ALA A 51 1.31 -36.70 -19.08
C ALA A 51 1.63 -37.68 -20.22
N GLU A 52 1.93 -37.17 -21.43
CA GLU A 52 2.17 -37.99 -22.61
C GLU A 52 3.42 -37.52 -23.37
N PRO A 53 4.48 -38.38 -23.47
CA PRO A 53 5.70 -38.03 -24.19
C PRO A 53 5.41 -37.65 -25.65
N GLY A 54 5.84 -36.45 -26.05
CA GLY A 54 5.67 -35.95 -27.42
C GLY A 54 4.30 -35.31 -27.72
N ALA A 55 3.38 -35.25 -26.76
CA ALA A 55 2.06 -34.62 -26.95
C ALA A 55 2.10 -33.09 -27.10
N VAL A 56 3.23 -32.48 -26.76
CA VAL A 56 3.58 -31.08 -27.02
C VAL A 56 5.00 -31.04 -27.53
N THR A 57 5.22 -30.40 -28.68
CA THR A 57 6.58 -30.25 -29.22
C THR A 57 7.35 -29.19 -28.45
N GLU A 58 8.68 -29.32 -28.39
CA GLU A 58 9.55 -28.30 -27.79
C GLU A 58 9.31 -26.92 -28.41
N LYS A 59 9.10 -26.86 -29.73
CA LYS A 59 8.82 -25.63 -30.47
C LYS A 59 7.52 -24.97 -30.02
N GLU A 60 6.45 -25.74 -29.83
CA GLU A 60 5.17 -25.22 -29.31
C GLU A 60 5.31 -24.72 -27.88
N PHE A 61 5.99 -25.47 -27.02
CA PHE A 61 6.21 -25.08 -25.63
C PHE A 61 7.01 -23.77 -25.52
N ILE A 62 8.12 -23.66 -26.28
CA ILE A 62 8.91 -22.44 -26.35
C ILE A 62 8.09 -21.28 -26.93
N ALA A 63 7.23 -21.52 -27.93
CA ALA A 63 6.36 -20.49 -28.48
C ALA A 63 5.40 -19.92 -27.42
N TYR A 64 4.84 -20.74 -26.53
CA TYR A 64 4.04 -20.27 -25.39
C TYR A 64 4.85 -19.41 -24.41
N LEU A 65 6.11 -19.75 -24.13
CA LEU A 65 6.95 -18.90 -23.29
C LEU A 65 7.23 -17.54 -23.97
N PHE A 66 7.38 -17.52 -25.30
CA PHE A 66 7.51 -16.26 -26.04
C PHE A 66 6.23 -15.42 -26.04
N THR A 67 5.03 -16.01 -25.96
CA THR A 67 3.80 -15.21 -25.80
C THR A 67 3.75 -14.51 -24.45
N PHE A 68 4.18 -15.18 -23.37
CA PHE A 68 4.36 -14.53 -22.07
C PHE A 68 5.40 -13.43 -22.11
N ALA A 69 6.57 -13.70 -22.70
CA ALA A 69 7.65 -12.72 -22.80
C ALA A 69 7.19 -11.42 -23.48
N LYS A 70 6.32 -11.50 -24.50
CA LYS A 70 5.72 -10.33 -25.14
C LYS A 70 4.82 -9.54 -24.19
N ILE A 71 3.93 -10.23 -23.45
CA ILE A 71 3.04 -9.57 -22.47
C ILE A 71 3.87 -8.92 -21.36
N ALA A 72 4.85 -9.64 -20.83
CA ALA A 72 5.74 -9.16 -19.78
C ALA A 72 6.59 -7.96 -20.25
N ALA A 73 7.10 -7.97 -21.48
CA ALA A 73 7.84 -6.84 -22.04
C ALA A 73 6.97 -5.57 -22.12
N VAL A 74 5.72 -5.70 -22.59
CA VAL A 74 4.78 -4.57 -22.61
C VAL A 74 4.48 -4.09 -21.19
N TYR A 75 4.22 -5.01 -20.25
CA TYR A 75 3.99 -4.67 -18.85
C TYR A 75 5.16 -3.87 -18.25
N ILE A 76 6.39 -4.36 -18.44
CA ILE A 76 7.61 -3.70 -17.95
C ILE A 76 7.75 -2.29 -18.52
N LEU A 77 7.55 -2.12 -19.84
CA LEU A 77 7.62 -0.79 -20.46
C LEU A 77 6.58 0.16 -19.84
N VAL A 78 5.33 -0.29 -19.71
CA VAL A 78 4.25 0.52 -19.12
C VAL A 78 4.57 0.91 -17.68
N VAL A 79 5.07 -0.03 -16.86
CA VAL A 79 5.46 0.25 -15.47
C VAL A 79 6.62 1.25 -15.41
N ILE A 80 7.70 1.05 -16.18
CA ILE A 80 8.86 1.96 -16.19
C ILE A 80 8.43 3.39 -16.54
N PHE A 81 7.65 3.58 -17.61
CA PHE A 81 7.20 4.90 -18.02
C PHE A 81 6.19 5.51 -17.05
N SER A 82 5.29 4.68 -16.50
CA SER A 82 4.32 5.11 -15.48
C SER A 82 5.05 5.59 -14.23
N ASP A 83 5.97 4.81 -13.67
CA ASP A 83 6.70 5.15 -12.45
C ASP A 83 7.57 6.40 -12.63
N TYR A 84 8.23 6.51 -13.79
CA TYR A 84 8.97 7.71 -14.17
C TYR A 84 8.05 8.93 -14.21
N PHE A 85 6.91 8.84 -14.90
CA PHE A 85 5.95 9.94 -15.02
C PHE A 85 5.36 10.32 -13.66
N THR A 86 4.91 9.34 -12.88
CA THR A 86 4.36 9.54 -11.55
C THR A 86 5.36 10.22 -10.61
N SER A 87 6.64 9.83 -10.64
CA SER A 87 7.69 10.50 -9.87
C SER A 87 7.80 12.00 -10.20
N HIS A 88 7.70 12.34 -11.49
CA HIS A 88 7.74 13.73 -11.94
C HIS A 88 6.45 14.48 -11.61
N TRP A 89 5.30 13.80 -11.66
CA TRP A 89 4.02 14.35 -11.26
C TRP A 89 4.01 14.68 -9.76
N THR A 90 4.47 13.77 -8.90
CA THR A 90 4.61 13.96 -7.45
C THR A 90 5.58 15.09 -7.13
N PHE A 91 6.69 15.18 -7.86
CA PHE A 91 7.64 16.29 -7.68
C PHE A 91 6.99 17.64 -8.01
N ARG A 92 6.23 17.75 -9.10
CA ARG A 92 5.51 19.00 -9.44
C ARG A 92 4.43 19.37 -8.43
N TRP A 93 3.77 18.39 -7.83
CA TRP A 93 2.89 18.65 -6.69
C TRP A 93 3.67 19.27 -5.53
N ARG A 94 4.84 18.70 -5.17
CA ARG A 94 5.73 19.30 -4.16
C ARG A 94 6.16 20.71 -4.56
N THR A 95 6.54 20.96 -5.82
CA THR A 95 6.93 22.28 -6.31
C THR A 95 5.79 23.30 -6.10
N ALA A 96 4.57 22.95 -6.48
CA ALA A 96 3.42 23.83 -6.28
C ALA A 96 3.15 24.16 -4.79
N MET A 97 3.46 23.22 -3.88
CA MET A 97 3.40 23.48 -2.44
C MET A 97 4.53 24.40 -1.98
N ALA A 98 5.76 24.14 -2.43
CA ALA A 98 6.94 24.92 -2.07
C ALA A 98 6.81 26.37 -2.56
N ASP A 99 6.42 26.59 -3.82
CA ASP A 99 6.23 27.92 -4.40
C ASP A 99 5.23 28.74 -3.58
N PHE A 100 4.11 28.14 -3.19
CA PHE A 100 3.12 28.80 -2.33
C PHE A 100 3.69 29.22 -0.97
N TYR A 101 4.51 28.38 -0.33
CA TYR A 101 5.11 28.73 0.95
C TYR A 101 6.26 29.74 0.81
N HIS A 102 7.02 29.71 -0.29
CA HIS A 102 8.04 30.71 -0.60
C HIS A 102 7.42 32.10 -0.80
N ASP A 103 6.31 32.19 -1.54
CA ASP A 103 5.57 33.44 -1.74
C ASP A 103 5.03 34.03 -0.42
N LYS A 104 4.83 33.18 0.59
CA LYS A 104 4.36 33.55 1.93
C LYS A 104 5.45 33.49 2.99
N TRP A 105 6.71 33.41 2.59
CA TRP A 105 7.81 33.11 3.51
C TRP A 105 7.91 34.10 4.67
N ASN A 106 7.74 35.40 4.42
CA ASN A 106 7.77 36.43 5.46
C ASN A 106 6.75 36.21 6.60
N PHE A 107 5.61 35.57 6.29
CA PHE A 107 4.58 35.21 7.28
C PHE A 107 4.78 33.80 7.83
N ALA A 108 5.35 32.91 7.03
CA ALA A 108 5.61 31.54 7.40
C ALA A 108 6.80 31.42 8.37
N SER A 109 7.85 32.21 8.18
CA SER A 109 9.09 32.15 8.97
C SER A 109 8.91 32.52 10.43
N SER A 110 7.83 33.23 10.79
CA SER A 110 7.47 33.53 12.18
C SER A 110 6.79 32.36 12.90
N ILE A 111 6.45 31.28 12.18
CA ILE A 111 5.85 30.07 12.75
C ILE A 111 6.98 29.10 13.13
N GLU A 112 6.95 28.60 14.35
CA GLU A 112 7.93 27.63 14.84
C GLU A 112 8.00 26.40 13.92
N GLY A 113 9.22 26.00 13.55
CA GLY A 113 9.47 24.86 12.68
C GLY A 113 9.12 25.05 11.21
N ALA A 114 8.88 26.29 10.73
CA ALA A 114 8.46 26.55 9.35
C ALA A 114 9.38 25.93 8.29
N SER A 115 10.70 26.01 8.46
CA SER A 115 11.69 25.42 7.54
C SER A 115 11.51 23.91 7.41
N GLN A 116 11.31 23.21 8.53
CA GLN A 116 11.03 21.78 8.56
C GLN A 116 9.69 21.46 7.88
N ARG A 117 8.63 22.23 8.16
CA ARG A 117 7.31 22.02 7.53
C ARG A 117 7.39 22.16 6.02
N VAL A 118 8.05 23.21 5.53
CA VAL A 118 8.17 23.49 4.10
C VAL A 118 9.08 22.47 3.40
N GLN A 119 10.18 22.04 4.02
CA GLN A 119 11.16 21.16 3.37
C GLN A 119 10.79 19.67 3.47
N GLU A 120 10.48 19.20 4.68
CA GLU A 120 10.34 17.78 5.02
C GLU A 120 8.88 17.33 4.91
N ASP A 121 7.95 18.04 5.56
CA ASP A 121 6.55 17.60 5.61
C ASP A 121 5.86 17.71 4.25
N THR A 122 6.19 18.72 3.43
CA THR A 122 5.65 18.80 2.05
C THR A 122 6.08 17.63 1.17
N LEU A 123 7.33 17.18 1.31
CA LEU A 123 7.89 16.04 0.60
C LEU A 123 7.18 14.75 1.03
N LYS A 124 7.10 14.52 2.35
CA LYS A 124 6.42 13.35 2.91
C LYS A 124 4.96 13.32 2.50
N PHE A 125 4.26 14.45 2.61
CA PHE A 125 2.85 14.54 2.23
C PHE A 125 2.62 14.15 0.77
N ALA A 126 3.36 14.76 -0.18
CA ALA A 126 3.19 14.48 -1.59
C ALA A 126 3.49 13.00 -1.93
N ARG A 127 4.58 12.44 -1.40
CA ARG A 127 4.96 11.04 -1.64
C ARG A 127 3.97 10.05 -1.05
N ILE A 128 3.55 10.25 0.20
CA ILE A 128 2.63 9.35 0.88
C ILE A 128 1.24 9.40 0.22
N MET A 129 0.75 10.60 -0.08
CA MET A 129 -0.54 10.76 -0.75
C MET A 129 -0.56 10.12 -2.13
N GLU A 130 0.50 10.28 -2.91
CA GLU A 130 0.60 9.66 -4.22
C GLU A 130 0.67 8.13 -4.10
N GLY A 131 1.58 7.58 -3.29
CA GLY A 131 1.71 6.14 -3.13
C GLY A 131 0.42 5.47 -2.63
N LEU A 132 -0.23 6.04 -1.60
CA LEU A 132 -1.53 5.55 -1.12
C LEU A 132 -2.63 5.70 -2.19
N GLY A 133 -2.67 6.83 -2.90
CA GLY A 133 -3.67 7.08 -3.93
C GLY A 133 -3.55 6.13 -5.11
N ALA A 134 -2.33 5.93 -5.61
CA ALA A 134 -2.03 5.04 -6.72
C ALA A 134 -2.32 3.57 -6.37
N GLU A 135 -1.92 3.11 -5.19
CA GLU A 135 -2.19 1.73 -4.74
C GLU A 135 -3.67 1.49 -4.42
N LEU A 136 -4.37 2.47 -3.85
CA LEU A 136 -5.83 2.38 -3.65
C LEU A 136 -6.54 2.25 -5.00
N LEU A 137 -6.16 3.09 -5.96
CA LEU A 137 -6.72 3.08 -7.29
C LEU A 137 -6.47 1.73 -7.99
N ARG A 138 -5.22 1.25 -7.96
CA ARG A 138 -4.86 -0.06 -8.49
C ARG A 138 -5.69 -1.17 -7.85
N SER A 139 -5.86 -1.13 -6.52
CA SER A 139 -6.64 -2.12 -5.78
C SER A 139 -8.11 -2.12 -6.23
N VAL A 140 -8.73 -0.94 -6.36
CA VAL A 140 -10.11 -0.80 -6.86
C VAL A 140 -10.24 -1.31 -8.30
N MET A 141 -9.35 -0.90 -9.20
CA MET A 141 -9.36 -1.38 -10.59
C MET A 141 -9.14 -2.89 -10.69
N THR A 142 -8.25 -3.43 -9.85
CA THR A 142 -8.01 -4.88 -9.76
C THR A 142 -9.26 -5.61 -9.28
N LEU A 143 -9.99 -5.10 -8.29
CA LEU A 143 -11.27 -5.68 -7.87
C LEU A 143 -12.31 -5.65 -9.00
N ILE A 144 -12.45 -4.51 -9.68
CA ILE A 144 -13.37 -4.37 -10.81
C ILE A 144 -13.06 -5.38 -11.93
N ALA A 145 -11.78 -5.66 -12.19
CA ALA A 145 -11.37 -6.62 -13.21
C ALA A 145 -11.46 -8.09 -12.75
N PHE A 146 -10.93 -8.41 -11.58
CA PHE A 146 -10.75 -9.79 -11.13
C PHE A 146 -11.94 -10.37 -10.38
N THR A 147 -12.79 -9.56 -9.75
CA THR A 147 -14.00 -10.07 -9.10
C THR A 147 -14.97 -10.69 -10.11
N PRO A 148 -15.28 -10.08 -11.27
CA PRO A 148 -16.10 -10.72 -12.30
C PRO A 148 -15.46 -11.98 -12.90
N ILE A 149 -14.13 -11.98 -13.09
CA ILE A 149 -13.39 -13.16 -13.56
C ILE A 149 -13.54 -14.31 -12.56
N LEU A 150 -13.27 -14.04 -11.27
CA LEU A 150 -13.41 -15.02 -10.21
C LEU A 150 -14.86 -15.51 -10.07
N TRP A 151 -15.83 -14.60 -10.23
CA TRP A 151 -17.26 -14.94 -10.24
C TRP A 151 -17.60 -15.90 -11.38
N GLY A 152 -17.09 -15.63 -12.59
CA GLY A 152 -17.27 -16.49 -13.76
C GLY A 152 -16.64 -17.87 -13.57
N LEU A 153 -15.38 -17.92 -13.15
CA LEU A 153 -14.66 -19.17 -12.87
C LEU A 153 -15.33 -19.97 -11.74
N SER A 154 -15.90 -19.29 -10.74
CA SER A 154 -16.58 -19.95 -9.62
C SER A 154 -17.89 -20.65 -10.01
N LYS A 155 -18.42 -20.46 -11.23
CA LYS A 155 -19.63 -21.18 -11.68
C LYS A 155 -19.44 -22.70 -11.73
N SER A 156 -18.22 -23.15 -12.03
CA SER A 156 -17.87 -24.57 -12.06
C SER A 156 -17.65 -25.16 -10.66
N ILE A 157 -17.69 -24.33 -9.62
CA ILE A 157 -17.44 -24.69 -8.23
C ILE A 157 -18.75 -24.55 -7.45
N THR A 158 -19.55 -25.62 -7.44
CA THR A 158 -20.86 -25.63 -6.81
C THR A 158 -20.84 -26.06 -5.35
N VAL A 159 -19.83 -26.82 -4.91
CA VAL A 159 -19.75 -27.41 -3.57
C VAL A 159 -18.47 -26.96 -2.86
N LEU A 160 -18.64 -26.38 -1.66
CA LEU A 160 -17.53 -26.13 -0.73
C LEU A 160 -17.37 -27.30 0.24
N PRO A 161 -16.14 -27.60 0.69
CA PRO A 161 -15.93 -28.58 1.75
C PRO A 161 -16.63 -28.11 3.04
N TRP A 162 -17.26 -29.05 3.75
CA TRP A 162 -17.97 -28.84 5.02
C TRP A 162 -19.21 -27.92 5.00
N ILE A 163 -19.34 -27.02 4.03
CA ILE A 163 -20.46 -26.06 3.90
C ILE A 163 -21.55 -26.59 2.97
N GLY A 164 -21.19 -27.32 1.91
CA GLY A 164 -22.15 -27.82 0.90
C GLY A 164 -22.30 -26.88 -0.29
N GLU A 165 -23.47 -26.88 -0.92
CA GLU A 165 -23.72 -26.15 -2.17
C GLU A 165 -23.79 -24.63 -1.96
N VAL A 166 -22.91 -23.89 -2.63
CA VAL A 166 -22.87 -22.42 -2.57
C VAL A 166 -22.57 -21.85 -3.96
N ASN A 167 -23.51 -21.09 -4.52
CA ASN A 167 -23.31 -20.41 -5.79
C ASN A 167 -22.21 -19.35 -5.67
N HIS A 168 -21.27 -19.36 -6.62
CA HIS A 168 -20.13 -18.42 -6.67
C HIS A 168 -19.29 -18.41 -5.38
N ALA A 169 -19.17 -19.59 -4.76
CA ALA A 169 -18.49 -19.83 -3.50
C ALA A 169 -17.16 -19.08 -3.33
N LEU A 170 -16.32 -19.05 -4.36
CA LEU A 170 -14.96 -18.52 -4.25
C LEU A 170 -14.90 -17.01 -4.00
N VAL A 171 -15.87 -16.25 -4.50
CA VAL A 171 -15.93 -14.80 -4.26
C VAL A 171 -16.25 -14.53 -2.79
N TRP A 172 -17.19 -15.30 -2.22
CA TRP A 172 -17.52 -15.20 -0.79
C TRP A 172 -16.35 -15.65 0.09
N VAL A 173 -15.68 -16.75 -0.27
CA VAL A 173 -14.48 -17.21 0.45
C VAL A 173 -13.39 -16.12 0.42
N ALA A 174 -13.15 -15.47 -0.72
CA ALA A 174 -12.17 -14.37 -0.81
C ALA A 174 -12.53 -13.18 0.08
N ILE A 175 -13.80 -12.77 0.07
CA ILE A 175 -14.28 -11.65 0.89
C ILE A 175 -14.18 -11.96 2.38
N ILE A 176 -14.72 -13.11 2.80
CA ILE A 176 -14.76 -13.50 4.22
C ILE A 176 -13.34 -13.69 4.76
N SER A 177 -12.45 -14.32 3.99
CA SER A 177 -11.07 -14.54 4.42
C SER A 177 -10.24 -13.25 4.48
N ALA A 178 -10.43 -12.32 3.54
CA ALA A 178 -9.80 -11.00 3.56
C ALA A 178 -10.29 -10.14 4.74
N LEU A 179 -11.61 -10.10 4.98
CA LEU A 179 -12.21 -9.36 6.08
C LEU A 179 -11.88 -9.97 7.45
N GLY A 180 -11.94 -11.30 7.56
CA GLY A 180 -11.59 -12.03 8.78
C GLY A 180 -10.15 -11.79 9.19
N GLY A 181 -9.21 -11.88 8.24
CA GLY A 181 -7.81 -11.55 8.50
C GLY A 181 -7.56 -10.10 8.86
N THR A 182 -8.26 -9.18 8.19
CA THR A 182 -8.25 -7.76 8.53
C THR A 182 -8.66 -7.54 9.98
N PHE A 183 -9.75 -8.17 10.42
CA PHE A 183 -10.24 -8.06 11.78
C PHE A 183 -9.26 -8.66 12.80
N ILE A 184 -8.71 -9.84 12.52
CA ILE A 184 -7.70 -10.49 13.37
C ILE A 184 -6.46 -9.60 13.53
N LEU A 185 -5.94 -9.07 12.43
CA LEU A 185 -4.77 -8.19 12.44
C LEU A 185 -5.04 -6.89 13.22
N ALA A 186 -6.21 -6.29 13.02
CA ALA A 186 -6.61 -5.08 13.74
C ALA A 186 -6.73 -5.34 15.25
N ALA A 187 -7.35 -6.46 15.64
CA ALA A 187 -7.51 -6.84 17.04
C ALA A 187 -6.16 -7.07 17.74
N VAL A 188 -5.23 -7.78 17.08
CA VAL A 188 -3.90 -8.07 17.64
C VAL A 188 -3.00 -6.82 17.65
N GLY A 189 -3.15 -5.94 16.66
CA GLY A 189 -2.38 -4.70 16.51
C GLY A 189 -2.86 -3.51 17.35
N ILE A 190 -4.00 -3.59 18.04
CA ILE A 190 -4.67 -2.45 18.67
C ILE A 190 -3.79 -1.66 19.68
N LYS A 191 -2.83 -2.33 20.32
CA LYS A 191 -1.92 -1.73 21.31
C LYS A 191 -0.69 -1.06 20.70
N LEU A 192 -0.33 -1.37 19.45
CA LEU A 192 0.91 -0.88 18.83
C LEU A 192 0.96 0.65 18.72
N PRO A 193 -0.11 1.38 18.33
CA PRO A 193 -0.06 2.84 18.26
C PRO A 193 0.23 3.51 19.61
N GLY A 194 -0.29 2.96 20.71
CA GLY A 194 -0.02 3.47 22.05
C GLY A 194 1.45 3.27 22.46
N ILE A 195 2.03 2.14 22.10
CA ILE A 195 3.45 1.86 22.35
C ILE A 195 4.34 2.80 21.53
N GLU A 196 4.01 3.04 20.26
CA GLU A 196 4.77 3.97 19.41
C GLU A 196 4.74 5.40 19.97
N TYR A 197 3.60 5.84 20.50
CA TYR A 197 3.48 7.11 21.21
C TYR A 197 4.37 7.16 22.46
N ASP A 198 4.35 6.12 23.28
CA ASP A 198 5.21 6.01 24.46
C ASP A 198 6.70 6.05 24.08
N ILE A 199 7.11 5.41 22.97
CA ILE A 199 8.48 5.48 22.44
C ILE A 199 8.85 6.92 22.11
N GLN A 200 8.02 7.62 21.33
CA GLN A 200 8.28 9.01 20.96
C GLN A 200 8.43 9.92 22.19
N LYS A 201 7.64 9.69 23.25
CA LYS A 201 7.72 10.42 24.51
C LYS A 201 9.05 10.18 25.23
N GLU A 202 9.45 8.91 25.42
CA GLU A 202 10.69 8.56 26.13
C GLU A 202 11.93 9.02 25.33
N GLU A 203 11.94 8.83 24.01
CA GLU A 203 13.02 9.29 23.11
C GLU A 203 13.14 10.82 23.09
N ALA A 204 12.02 11.54 23.12
CA ALA A 204 12.03 13.00 23.18
C ALA A 204 12.58 13.52 24.51
N ALA A 205 12.21 12.89 25.63
CA ALA A 205 12.74 13.24 26.94
C ALA A 205 14.26 13.00 27.02
N TYR A 206 14.72 11.85 26.53
CA TYR A 206 16.14 11.53 26.42
C TYR A 206 16.90 12.54 25.54
N ARG A 207 16.39 12.81 24.33
CA ARG A 207 16.98 13.79 23.41
C ARG A 207 17.07 15.18 24.02
N LYS A 208 16.01 15.64 24.68
CA LYS A 208 15.98 16.96 25.32
C LYS A 208 17.10 17.10 26.36
N GLU A 209 17.32 16.07 27.17
CA GLU A 209 18.39 16.08 28.17
C GLU A 209 19.78 16.21 27.52
N LEU A 210 20.02 15.49 26.43
CA LEU A 210 21.29 15.55 25.71
C LEU A 210 21.53 16.94 25.10
N VAL A 211 20.52 17.52 24.46
CA VAL A 211 20.61 18.87 23.87
C VAL A 211 20.91 19.91 24.95
N LEU A 212 20.24 19.84 26.11
CA LEU A 212 20.57 20.73 27.23
C LEU A 212 21.99 20.50 27.76
N GLY A 213 22.52 19.28 27.64
CA GLY A 213 23.90 18.95 28.00
C GLY A 213 24.95 19.57 27.07
N GLU A 214 24.59 19.98 25.85
CA GLU A 214 25.49 20.69 24.93
C GLU A 214 25.82 22.09 25.47
N ASP A 215 24.81 22.78 26.01
CA ASP A 215 24.92 24.16 26.49
C ASP A 215 25.20 24.25 28.00
N PHE A 216 24.72 23.29 28.80
CA PHE A 216 24.76 23.33 30.26
C PHE A 216 25.31 22.03 30.86
N LYS A 217 26.53 22.11 31.43
CA LYS A 217 27.25 20.96 32.03
C LYS A 217 26.56 20.28 33.22
N GLU A 218 25.53 20.91 33.77
CA GLU A 218 24.70 20.37 34.85
C GLU A 218 23.62 19.40 34.35
N ASN A 219 23.28 19.45 33.05
CA ASN A 219 22.46 18.46 32.37
C ASN A 219 23.35 17.34 31.82
N ALA A 220 22.73 16.29 31.29
CA ALA A 220 23.44 15.14 30.71
C ALA A 220 24.39 14.44 31.71
N GLN A 221 24.13 14.56 33.01
CA GLN A 221 24.87 13.82 34.02
C GLN A 221 24.66 12.31 33.85
N PRO A 222 25.70 11.47 34.06
CA PRO A 222 25.61 10.03 33.81
C PRO A 222 24.39 9.36 34.44
N MET A 223 24.08 9.66 35.71
CA MET A 223 22.94 9.08 36.42
C MET A 223 21.58 9.45 35.79
N ARG A 224 21.43 10.69 35.32
CA ARG A 224 20.19 11.19 34.71
C ARG A 224 20.01 10.64 33.30
N ILE A 225 21.09 10.57 32.52
CA ILE A 225 21.12 9.88 31.23
C ILE A 225 20.73 8.41 31.39
N ASP A 226 21.35 7.69 32.32
CA ASP A 226 21.10 6.26 32.52
C ASP A 226 19.65 5.99 32.92
N SER A 227 19.05 6.88 33.71
CA SER A 227 17.64 6.81 34.09
C SER A 227 16.71 7.01 32.88
N LEU A 228 16.91 8.08 32.11
CA LEU A 228 16.12 8.38 30.91
C LEU A 228 16.26 7.29 29.85
N TYR A 229 17.49 6.84 29.59
CA TYR A 229 17.75 5.76 28.66
C TYR A 229 17.24 4.40 29.19
N GLY A 230 17.11 4.24 30.50
CA GLY A 230 16.38 3.13 31.12
C GLY A 230 14.90 3.10 30.71
N GLY A 231 14.25 4.27 30.67
CA GLY A 231 12.88 4.44 30.16
C GLY A 231 12.76 4.04 28.69
N VAL A 232 13.66 4.57 27.85
CA VAL A 232 13.79 4.22 26.43
C VAL A 232 13.93 2.71 26.23
N ARG A 233 14.89 2.06 26.92
CA ARG A 233 15.07 0.60 26.83
C ARG A 233 13.82 -0.17 27.22
N LYS A 234 13.15 0.21 28.31
CA LYS A 234 11.95 -0.47 28.80
C LYS A 234 10.81 -0.43 27.78
N ILE A 235 10.58 0.73 27.15
CA ILE A 235 9.51 0.85 26.16
C ILE A 235 9.84 0.08 24.87
N HIS A 236 11.10 0.08 24.44
CA HIS A 236 11.55 -0.73 23.29
C HIS A 236 11.41 -2.24 23.54
N TYR A 237 11.73 -2.75 24.73
CA TYR A 237 11.49 -4.18 25.04
C TYR A 237 10.00 -4.54 25.01
N LYS A 238 9.13 -3.66 25.53
CA LYS A 238 7.67 -3.84 25.44
C LYS A 238 7.22 -3.86 23.98
N MET A 239 7.74 -2.96 23.15
CA MET A 239 7.50 -2.92 21.71
C MET A 239 7.92 -4.21 21.03
N TYR A 240 9.15 -4.69 21.26
CA TYR A 240 9.65 -5.92 20.63
C TYR A 240 8.74 -7.11 20.92
N PHE A 241 8.29 -7.27 22.16
CA PHE A 241 7.35 -8.33 22.52
C PHE A 241 5.99 -8.19 21.81
N HIS A 242 5.47 -6.96 21.68
CA HIS A 242 4.19 -6.74 20.99
C HIS A 242 4.28 -6.99 19.49
N TYR A 243 5.39 -6.59 18.86
CA TYR A 243 5.65 -6.92 17.47
C TYR A 243 5.94 -8.41 17.25
N LEU A 244 6.51 -9.12 18.22
CA LEU A 244 6.75 -10.56 18.09
C LEU A 244 5.45 -11.32 17.82
N TYR A 245 4.44 -11.19 18.69
CA TYR A 245 3.18 -11.89 18.49
C TYR A 245 2.36 -11.30 17.34
N PHE A 246 2.40 -9.98 17.11
CA PHE A 246 1.73 -9.37 15.97
C PHE A 246 2.28 -9.91 14.65
N ASN A 247 3.61 -9.99 14.51
CA ASN A 247 4.26 -10.53 13.33
C ASN A 247 3.99 -12.03 13.19
N ALA A 248 3.97 -12.79 14.29
CA ALA A 248 3.58 -14.20 14.24
C ALA A 248 2.17 -14.35 13.62
N VAL A 249 1.18 -13.62 14.13
CA VAL A 249 -0.19 -13.64 13.59
C VAL A 249 -0.23 -13.17 12.13
N LYS A 250 0.48 -12.07 11.81
CA LYS A 250 0.52 -11.52 10.45
C LYS A 250 1.07 -12.49 9.44
N TRP A 251 2.22 -13.10 9.72
CA TRP A 251 2.85 -14.05 8.80
C TRP A 251 2.09 -15.36 8.73
N SER A 252 1.55 -15.86 9.84
CA SER A 252 0.66 -17.03 9.84
C SER A 252 -0.60 -16.81 9.01
N TYR A 253 -1.22 -15.62 9.12
CA TYR A 253 -2.37 -15.26 8.30
C TYR A 253 -2.01 -15.23 6.81
N LEU A 254 -0.99 -14.46 6.43
CA LEU A 254 -0.58 -14.33 5.03
C LEU A 254 -0.20 -15.68 4.40
N GLN A 255 0.48 -16.55 5.15
CA GLN A 255 0.85 -17.87 4.65
C GLN A 255 -0.33 -18.84 4.61
N GLY A 256 -1.23 -18.79 5.60
CA GLY A 256 -2.44 -19.61 5.63
C GLY A 256 -3.36 -19.29 4.46
N MET A 257 -3.43 -18.02 4.06
CA MET A 257 -4.26 -17.57 2.95
C MET A 257 -3.90 -18.19 1.61
N VAL A 258 -2.63 -18.52 1.39
CA VAL A 258 -2.17 -19.20 0.17
C VAL A 258 -2.90 -20.53 -0.07
N ILE A 259 -3.29 -21.23 0.99
CA ILE A 259 -3.91 -22.57 0.93
C ILE A 259 -5.44 -22.50 0.84
N VAL A 260 -6.06 -21.39 1.25
CA VAL A 260 -7.53 -21.21 1.26
C VAL A 260 -8.20 -21.53 -0.07
N PRO A 261 -7.74 -21.02 -1.24
CA PRO A 261 -8.38 -21.36 -2.52
C PRO A 261 -8.27 -22.86 -2.84
N TYR A 262 -7.17 -23.52 -2.47
CA TYR A 262 -7.02 -24.97 -2.67
C TYR A 262 -7.99 -25.77 -1.81
N LEU A 263 -8.18 -25.37 -0.54
CA LEU A 263 -9.17 -26.02 0.33
C LEU A 263 -10.57 -25.85 -0.25
N ALA A 264 -10.94 -24.64 -0.64
CA ALA A 264 -12.25 -24.37 -1.24
C ALA A 264 -12.49 -25.19 -2.52
N LEU A 265 -11.45 -25.40 -3.34
CA LEU A 265 -11.49 -26.18 -4.56
C LEU A 265 -11.35 -27.69 -4.35
N ALA A 266 -10.96 -28.15 -3.15
CA ALA A 266 -10.55 -29.54 -2.93
C ALA A 266 -11.59 -30.58 -3.38
N PRO A 267 -12.90 -30.45 -3.08
CA PRO A 267 -13.89 -31.39 -3.57
C PRO A 267 -13.90 -31.49 -5.10
N THR A 268 -13.89 -30.36 -5.80
CA THR A 268 -13.90 -30.31 -7.27
C THR A 268 -12.60 -30.86 -7.87
N ILE A 269 -11.45 -30.50 -7.31
CA ILE A 269 -10.14 -30.99 -7.79
C ILE A 269 -10.08 -32.52 -7.75
N VAL A 270 -10.52 -33.12 -6.64
CA VAL A 270 -10.44 -34.58 -6.44
C VAL A 270 -11.36 -35.35 -7.40
N THR A 271 -12.46 -34.74 -7.87
CA THR A 271 -13.31 -35.36 -8.91
C THR A 271 -12.67 -35.38 -10.30
N GLY A 272 -11.61 -34.60 -10.55
CA GLY A 272 -11.03 -34.43 -11.88
C GLY A 272 -11.90 -33.61 -12.83
N ALA A 273 -12.93 -32.91 -12.34
CA ALA A 273 -13.86 -32.13 -13.16
C ALA A 273 -13.26 -30.84 -13.76
N ILE A 274 -12.10 -30.40 -13.27
CA ILE A 274 -11.43 -29.17 -13.69
C ILE A 274 -9.97 -29.43 -14.04
N THR A 275 -9.43 -28.66 -14.99
CA THR A 275 -8.05 -28.78 -15.46
C THR A 275 -7.06 -28.06 -14.52
N LEU A 276 -5.77 -28.38 -14.60
CA LEU A 276 -4.75 -27.70 -13.81
C LEU A 276 -4.69 -26.21 -14.14
N GLY A 277 -4.81 -25.84 -15.42
CA GLY A 277 -4.88 -24.47 -15.89
C GLY A 277 -6.04 -23.70 -15.27
N PHE A 278 -7.22 -24.31 -15.22
CA PHE A 278 -8.39 -23.72 -14.57
C PHE A 278 -8.16 -23.47 -13.08
N VAL A 279 -7.57 -24.43 -12.35
CA VAL A 279 -7.19 -24.27 -10.94
C VAL A 279 -6.24 -23.08 -10.77
N GLN A 280 -5.23 -22.97 -11.63
CA GLN A 280 -4.23 -21.91 -11.57
C GLN A 280 -4.82 -20.51 -11.87
N GLN A 281 -5.73 -20.42 -12.84
CA GLN A 281 -6.48 -19.18 -13.09
C GLN A 281 -7.31 -18.74 -11.88
N ILE A 282 -7.96 -19.69 -11.20
CA ILE A 282 -8.73 -19.40 -9.98
C ILE A 282 -7.82 -18.91 -8.86
N ILE A 283 -6.75 -19.63 -8.54
CA ILE A 283 -5.86 -19.27 -7.41
C ILE A 283 -5.27 -17.89 -7.62
N ARG A 284 -4.82 -17.58 -8.83
CA ARG A 284 -4.29 -16.26 -9.15
C ARG A 284 -5.37 -15.18 -9.08
N ALA A 285 -6.56 -15.41 -9.65
CA ALA A 285 -7.65 -14.45 -9.56
C ALA A 285 -8.10 -14.20 -8.11
N PHE A 286 -8.20 -15.28 -7.31
CA PHE A 286 -8.49 -15.23 -5.88
C PHE A 286 -7.48 -14.36 -5.15
N GLY A 287 -6.17 -14.62 -5.34
CA GLY A 287 -5.11 -13.83 -4.70
C GLY A 287 -5.12 -12.36 -5.09
N ARG A 288 -5.48 -12.03 -6.34
CA ARG A 288 -5.65 -10.62 -6.78
C ARG A 288 -6.83 -9.93 -6.07
N VAL A 289 -7.96 -10.62 -5.92
CA VAL A 289 -9.12 -10.10 -5.17
C VAL A 289 -8.76 -9.93 -3.69
N GLU A 290 -8.22 -10.96 -3.06
CA GLU A 290 -7.85 -10.96 -1.64
C GLU A 290 -6.86 -9.83 -1.30
N THR A 291 -5.76 -9.72 -2.05
CA THR A 291 -4.73 -8.70 -1.82
C THR A 291 -5.30 -7.29 -1.96
N SER A 292 -6.22 -7.09 -2.91
CA SER A 292 -6.86 -5.80 -3.15
C SER A 292 -7.83 -5.43 -2.02
N LEU A 293 -8.57 -6.40 -1.48
CA LEU A 293 -9.43 -6.19 -0.30
C LEU A 293 -8.61 -5.85 0.96
N GLN A 294 -7.41 -6.40 1.08
CA GLN A 294 -6.50 -6.15 2.20
C GLN A 294 -5.73 -4.81 2.11
N TYR A 295 -5.94 -4.00 1.06
CA TYR A 295 -5.20 -2.74 0.85
C TYR A 295 -5.15 -1.87 2.11
N LEU A 296 -6.29 -1.61 2.76
CA LEU A 296 -6.37 -0.72 3.92
C LEU A 296 -5.50 -1.19 5.08
N VAL A 297 -5.46 -2.50 5.33
CA VAL A 297 -4.68 -3.07 6.44
C VAL A 297 -3.19 -3.06 6.11
N ARG A 298 -2.83 -3.41 4.87
CA ARG A 298 -1.44 -3.40 4.41
C ARG A 298 -0.85 -1.99 4.40
N SER A 299 -1.68 -1.00 4.11
CA SER A 299 -1.30 0.42 4.05
C SER A 299 -1.45 1.16 5.39
N TRP A 300 -1.91 0.50 6.46
CA TRP A 300 -2.22 1.15 7.73
C TRP A 300 -1.07 1.99 8.33
N PRO A 301 0.19 1.49 8.43
CA PRO A 301 1.29 2.30 8.96
C PRO A 301 1.52 3.58 8.15
N ILE A 302 1.41 3.50 6.82
CA ILE A 302 1.59 4.62 5.90
C ILE A 302 0.42 5.62 6.05
N ILE A 303 -0.81 5.13 6.25
CA ILE A 303 -1.98 5.98 6.53
C ILE A 303 -1.80 6.74 7.85
N VAL A 304 -1.28 6.09 8.90
CA VAL A 304 -0.98 6.77 10.17
C VAL A 304 0.08 7.86 9.99
N GLU A 305 1.13 7.57 9.22
CA GLU A 305 2.15 8.58 8.88
C GLU A 305 1.53 9.76 8.12
N LEU A 306 0.65 9.50 7.14
CA LEU A 306 -0.08 10.53 6.41
C LEU A 306 -0.90 11.42 7.34
N ILE A 307 -1.67 10.82 8.26
CA ILE A 307 -2.49 11.56 9.22
C ILE A 307 -1.61 12.50 10.06
N SER A 308 -0.45 12.01 10.50
CA SER A 308 0.51 12.78 11.28
C SER A 308 1.06 13.98 10.49
N VAL A 309 1.51 13.76 9.25
CA VAL A 309 2.01 14.82 8.36
C VAL A 309 0.91 15.82 8.02
N TRP A 310 -0.29 15.33 7.69
CA TRP A 310 -1.44 16.16 7.36
C TRP A 310 -1.84 17.08 8.52
N LYS A 311 -1.90 16.56 9.76
CA LYS A 311 -2.20 17.38 10.94
C LYS A 311 -1.20 18.52 11.10
N ARG A 312 0.10 18.23 10.98
CA ARG A 312 1.17 19.24 11.13
C ARG A 312 1.13 20.30 10.03
N LEU A 313 0.91 19.91 8.78
CA LEU A 313 0.77 20.86 7.67
C LEU A 313 -0.52 21.68 7.76
N ASN A 314 -1.63 21.06 8.18
CA ASN A 314 -2.90 21.76 8.35
C ASN A 314 -2.82 22.81 9.48
N GLU A 315 -2.19 22.46 10.61
CA GLU A 315 -1.94 23.41 11.69
C GLU A 315 -1.05 24.58 11.23
N PHE A 316 0.03 24.26 10.49
CA PHE A 316 0.91 25.27 9.91
C PHE A 316 0.18 26.21 8.94
N GLU A 317 -0.66 25.69 8.05
CA GLU A 317 -1.46 26.50 7.12
C GLU A 317 -2.50 27.37 7.84
N ASN A 318 -3.11 26.88 8.92
CA ASN A 318 -4.05 27.66 9.73
C ASN A 318 -3.34 28.83 10.44
N LYS A 319 -2.18 28.58 11.05
CA LYS A 319 -1.33 29.63 11.65
C LYS A 319 -0.89 30.66 10.61
N LEU A 320 -0.53 30.20 9.40
CA LEU A 320 -0.13 31.09 8.30
C LEU A 320 -1.27 32.02 7.85
N LYS A 321 -2.51 31.50 7.76
CA LYS A 321 -3.69 32.32 7.43
C LYS A 321 -3.92 33.39 8.50
N LEU A 322 -3.91 33.01 9.78
CA LEU A 322 -4.08 33.95 10.89
C LEU A 322 -3.01 35.05 10.90
N ASN A 323 -1.73 34.70 10.70
CA ASN A 323 -0.65 35.68 10.61
C ASN A 323 -0.83 36.65 9.43
N THR A 324 -1.32 36.14 8.29
CA THR A 324 -1.58 36.97 7.11
C THR A 324 -2.73 37.94 7.35
N GLU A 325 -3.81 37.49 8.02
CA GLU A 325 -4.99 38.30 8.30
C GLU A 325 -4.73 39.36 9.37
N ASN A 326 -4.04 39.03 10.47
CA ASN A 326 -3.75 39.96 11.56
C ASN A 326 -2.91 41.16 11.09
N ILE A 327 -1.87 40.92 10.29
CA ILE A 327 -1.01 41.99 9.76
C ILE A 327 -1.73 42.83 8.70
N SER A 328 -2.70 42.25 7.97
CA SER A 328 -3.53 43.03 7.05
C SER A 328 -4.49 43.99 7.78
N LYS A 329 -4.92 43.63 9.01
CA LYS A 329 -5.75 44.49 9.87
C LYS A 329 -4.97 45.57 10.60
N GLU A 330 -3.68 45.36 10.88
CA GLU A 330 -2.80 46.39 11.48
C GLU A 330 -2.33 47.45 10.45
N LYS A 331 -2.48 47.18 9.15
CA LYS A 331 -2.12 48.10 8.06
C LYS A 331 -3.29 48.92 7.51
N ILE A 332 -4.51 48.71 8.03
CA ILE A 332 -5.73 49.50 7.76
C ILE A 332 -6.00 50.33 8.99
#